data_AF-A0A917HIP4-F1
#
_entry.id   AF-A0A917HIP4-F1
#
_cell.length_a   1.000
_cell.length_b   1.000
_cell.length_c   1.000
_cell.angle_alpha   90.00
_cell.angle_beta   90.00
_cell.angle_gamma   90.00
#
_symmetry.space_group_name_H-M   'P 1'
#
loop_
_entity.id
_entity.type
_entity.pdbx_description
1 polymer ?
#
loop_
_entity_poly.entity_id
_entity_poly.type
_entity_poly.pdbx_seq_one_letter_code
_entity_poly.pdbx_strand_id
1 'polypeptide(L)'
;MQADLDHLREAIAEAQAAEAAGEVPVGAVVVHAAKIIGRGQNRVLRDSDPTAHAEIVALREAGRHLGNYRIEDCTLYVTLEPCAMCAGAILHARIARLVYAALDPKAGACGSVLAVMNHPQLNHRVEVQPGLLAEECGTLLTGFFRQRRKAKAAARILQNKEAAMTTKKKWSAKVDTDSTHPDEGLFNKSASTIAKALASKKVSPKGPASGIRMLNFYINRAGKNLSQERHAELEKAKEKLSAIIAKQKAEIKKQKAEKPHTSAKSATKKAAKKSAVRKSGTKSK
;
A
#
# COMPACT_ATOMS: atom_id res chain seq x y z
N MET A 1 -7.74 16.84 -36.99
CA MET A 1 -7.12 17.46 -35.79
C MET A 1 -8.10 18.32 -34.99
N GLN A 2 -8.72 19.39 -35.51
CA GLN A 2 -9.67 20.19 -34.73
C GLN A 2 -10.85 19.37 -34.17
N ALA A 3 -11.52 18.59 -35.04
CA ALA A 3 -12.60 17.70 -34.60
C ALA A 3 -12.16 16.68 -33.55
N ASP A 4 -10.92 16.20 -33.58
CA ASP A 4 -10.41 15.28 -32.55
C ASP A 4 -10.30 15.97 -31.20
N LEU A 5 -9.86 17.24 -31.18
CA LEU A 5 -9.79 18.03 -29.95
C LEU A 5 -11.18 18.28 -29.37
N ASP A 6 -12.17 18.54 -30.21
CA ASP A 6 -13.54 18.83 -29.76
C ASP A 6 -14.19 17.58 -29.14
N HIS A 7 -14.07 16.40 -29.78
CA HIS A 7 -14.56 15.15 -29.19
C HIS A 7 -13.78 14.73 -27.94
N LEU A 8 -12.48 15.03 -27.87
CA LEU A 8 -11.70 14.76 -26.67
C LEU A 8 -12.08 15.69 -25.51
N ARG A 9 -12.50 16.94 -25.79
CA ARG A 9 -13.09 17.83 -24.78
C ARG A 9 -14.42 17.31 -24.26
N GLU A 10 -15.24 16.69 -25.11
CA GLU A 10 -16.44 15.99 -24.66
C GLU A 10 -16.09 14.83 -23.73
N ALA A 11 -15.02 14.08 -24.01
CA ALA A 11 -14.51 13.06 -23.08
C ALA A 11 -13.97 13.67 -21.77
N ILE A 12 -13.36 14.86 -21.80
CA ILE A 12 -12.95 15.59 -20.59
C ILE A 12 -14.16 16.01 -19.76
N ALA A 13 -15.26 16.43 -20.39
CA ALA A 13 -16.50 16.75 -19.68
C ALA A 13 -17.05 15.52 -18.92
N GLU A 14 -17.01 14.33 -19.53
CA GLU A 14 -17.35 13.07 -18.85
C GLU A 14 -16.36 12.75 -17.70
N ALA A 15 -15.06 13.02 -17.87
CA ALA A 15 -14.06 12.83 -16.83
C ALA A 15 -14.29 13.76 -15.62
N GLN A 16 -14.70 15.00 -15.87
CA GLN A 16 -15.05 15.98 -14.83
C GLN A 16 -16.34 15.56 -14.10
N ALA A 17 -17.32 15.00 -14.82
CA ALA A 17 -18.51 14.43 -14.20
C ALA A 17 -18.17 13.24 -13.28
N ALA A 18 -17.21 12.39 -13.67
CA ALA A 18 -16.69 11.32 -12.82
C ALA A 18 -16.05 11.88 -11.54
N GLU A 19 -15.19 12.91 -11.69
CA GLU A 19 -14.55 13.58 -10.54
C GLU A 19 -15.59 14.15 -9.56
N ALA A 20 -16.61 14.83 -10.07
CA ALA A 20 -17.68 15.40 -9.28
C ALA A 20 -18.46 14.32 -8.51
N ALA A 21 -18.53 13.10 -9.04
CA ALA A 21 -19.10 11.93 -8.38
C ALA A 21 -18.13 11.21 -7.42
N GLY A 22 -16.90 11.71 -7.24
CA GLY A 22 -15.87 11.11 -6.38
C GLY A 22 -15.13 9.93 -7.01
N GLU A 23 -15.30 9.72 -8.31
CA GLU A 23 -14.66 8.66 -9.11
C GLU A 23 -13.35 9.13 -9.71
N VAL A 24 -12.49 8.20 -10.14
CA VAL A 24 -11.28 8.55 -10.88
C VAL A 24 -11.69 9.29 -12.18
N PRO A 25 -11.10 10.46 -12.51
CA PRO A 25 -11.52 11.30 -13.62
C PRO A 25 -11.08 10.73 -14.97
N VAL A 26 -11.82 9.74 -15.46
CA VAL A 26 -11.66 9.17 -16.80
C VAL A 26 -12.99 9.25 -17.51
N GLY A 27 -12.96 9.77 -18.73
CA GLY A 27 -14.12 9.93 -19.59
C GLY A 27 -13.81 9.48 -21.01
N ALA A 28 -14.85 9.08 -21.74
CA ALA A 28 -14.77 8.55 -23.08
C ALA A 28 -16.03 8.87 -23.89
N VAL A 29 -15.87 9.04 -25.20
CA VAL A 29 -16.98 9.15 -26.15
C VAL A 29 -16.71 8.31 -27.40
N VAL A 30 -17.76 7.69 -27.93
CA VAL A 30 -17.74 6.96 -29.21
C VAL A 30 -18.44 7.81 -30.26
N VAL A 31 -17.76 8.02 -31.39
CA VAL A 31 -18.23 8.86 -32.49
C VAL A 31 -18.41 8.02 -33.75
N HIS A 32 -19.56 8.18 -34.40
CA HIS A 32 -19.87 7.60 -35.70
C HIS A 32 -20.47 8.68 -36.60
N ALA A 33 -19.97 8.83 -37.83
CA ALA A 33 -20.40 9.87 -38.78
C ALA A 33 -20.48 11.28 -38.15
N ALA A 34 -19.42 11.68 -37.43
CA ALA A 34 -19.30 12.95 -36.70
C ALA A 34 -20.34 13.20 -35.59
N LYS A 35 -21.08 12.16 -35.17
CA LYS A 35 -22.02 12.23 -34.05
C LYS A 35 -21.55 11.35 -32.91
N ILE A 36 -21.67 11.85 -31.68
CA ILE A 36 -21.45 11.05 -30.49
C ILE A 36 -22.64 10.10 -30.32
N ILE A 37 -22.37 8.79 -30.34
CA ILE A 37 -23.36 7.73 -30.19
C ILE A 37 -23.21 6.95 -28.88
N GLY A 38 -22.17 7.25 -28.10
CA GLY A 38 -22.00 6.70 -26.76
C GLY A 38 -21.11 7.60 -25.91
N ARG A 39 -21.47 7.77 -24.64
CA ARG A 39 -20.73 8.55 -23.65
C ARG A 39 -20.43 7.66 -22.45
N GLY A 40 -19.28 7.88 -21.83
CA GLY A 40 -18.85 7.05 -20.73
C GLY A 40 -17.98 7.82 -19.76
N GLN A 41 -18.31 7.67 -18.49
CA GLN A 41 -17.49 8.12 -17.38
C GLN A 41 -17.18 6.93 -16.48
N ASN A 42 -16.01 6.93 -15.87
CA ASN A 42 -15.66 5.93 -14.86
C ASN A 42 -16.65 6.00 -13.69
N ARG A 43 -17.23 4.84 -13.32
CA ARG A 43 -18.30 4.75 -12.31
C ARG A 43 -18.22 3.47 -11.45
N VAL A 44 -17.02 2.92 -11.31
CA VAL A 44 -16.76 1.64 -10.62
C VAL A 44 -17.23 1.62 -9.16
N LEU A 45 -17.13 2.73 -8.43
CA LEU A 45 -17.58 2.82 -7.04
C LEU A 45 -19.10 2.95 -6.97
N ARG A 46 -19.68 3.88 -7.75
CA ARG A 46 -21.13 4.15 -7.73
C ARG A 46 -21.94 2.92 -8.14
N ASP A 47 -21.47 2.19 -9.13
CA ASP A 47 -22.16 1.01 -9.66
C ASP A 47 -21.76 -0.29 -8.97
N SER A 48 -20.72 -0.26 -8.12
CA SER A 48 -20.11 -1.48 -7.58
C SER A 48 -19.76 -2.51 -8.67
N ASP A 49 -19.38 -2.01 -9.85
CA ASP A 49 -19.08 -2.80 -11.04
C ASP A 49 -17.60 -2.58 -11.41
N PRO A 50 -16.73 -3.59 -11.23
CA PRO A 50 -15.31 -3.45 -11.54
C PRO A 50 -15.03 -3.23 -13.04
N THR A 51 -16.01 -3.46 -13.90
CA THR A 51 -15.89 -3.27 -15.36
C THR A 51 -16.38 -1.90 -15.82
N ALA A 52 -16.96 -1.07 -14.95
CA ALA A 52 -17.58 0.21 -15.31
C ALA A 52 -16.57 1.35 -15.53
N HIS A 53 -15.55 1.07 -16.32
CA HIS A 53 -14.61 2.04 -16.88
C HIS A 53 -15.28 2.86 -17.97
N ALA A 54 -14.76 4.07 -18.22
CA ALA A 54 -15.34 5.00 -19.19
C ALA A 54 -15.51 4.38 -20.59
N GLU A 55 -14.50 3.66 -21.07
CA GLU A 55 -14.51 3.01 -22.39
C GLU A 55 -15.61 1.95 -22.45
N ILE A 56 -15.71 1.08 -21.45
CA ILE A 56 -16.74 0.04 -21.40
C ILE A 56 -18.14 0.65 -21.39
N VAL A 57 -18.35 1.72 -20.63
CA VAL A 57 -19.63 2.42 -20.57
C VAL A 57 -19.99 3.02 -21.93
N ALA A 58 -19.05 3.72 -22.57
CA ALA A 58 -19.27 4.35 -23.88
C ALA A 58 -19.52 3.31 -24.99
N LEU A 59 -18.75 2.20 -25.01
CA LEU A 59 -18.93 1.10 -25.96
C LEU A 59 -20.31 0.43 -25.79
N ARG A 60 -20.77 0.24 -24.55
CA ARG A 60 -22.11 -0.32 -24.28
C ARG A 60 -23.22 0.59 -24.77
N GLU A 61 -23.08 1.90 -24.60
CA GLU A 61 -24.06 2.87 -25.11
C GLU A 61 -24.07 2.88 -26.64
N ALA A 62 -22.90 2.96 -27.28
CA ALA A 62 -22.76 2.93 -28.73
C ALA A 62 -23.34 1.64 -29.35
N GLY A 63 -23.07 0.48 -28.75
CA GLY A 63 -23.61 -0.79 -29.22
C GLY A 63 -25.13 -0.88 -29.12
N ARG A 64 -25.72 -0.29 -28.07
CA ARG A 64 -27.19 -0.16 -27.98
C ARG A 64 -27.74 0.81 -29.01
N HIS A 65 -27.07 1.94 -29.23
CA HIS A 65 -27.46 2.93 -30.23
C HIS A 65 -27.52 2.33 -31.63
N LEU A 66 -26.53 1.52 -31.99
CA LEU A 66 -26.45 0.84 -33.29
C LEU A 66 -27.21 -0.50 -33.35
N GLY A 67 -27.70 -1.01 -32.21
CA GLY A 67 -28.32 -2.33 -32.12
C GLY A 67 -27.36 -3.47 -32.48
N ASN A 68 -26.05 -3.27 -32.33
CA ASN A 68 -25.02 -4.21 -32.76
C ASN A 68 -23.80 -4.16 -31.82
N TYR A 69 -23.18 -5.32 -31.58
CA TYR A 69 -21.96 -5.39 -30.79
C TYR A 69 -20.71 -5.02 -31.59
N ARG A 70 -20.77 -5.15 -32.92
CA ARG A 70 -19.77 -4.59 -33.83
C ARG A 70 -20.15 -3.16 -34.12
N ILE A 71 -19.32 -2.24 -33.65
CA ILE A 71 -19.47 -0.80 -33.85
C ILE A 71 -18.33 -0.33 -34.76
N GLU A 72 -18.36 -0.86 -35.98
CA GLU A 72 -17.43 -0.55 -37.05
C GLU A 72 -17.54 0.93 -37.47
N ASP A 73 -16.53 1.45 -38.17
CA ASP A 73 -16.45 2.85 -38.62
C ASP A 73 -16.58 3.91 -37.50
N CYS A 74 -16.39 3.48 -36.25
CA CYS A 74 -16.44 4.34 -35.07
C CYS A 74 -15.04 4.73 -34.59
N THR A 75 -14.92 5.96 -34.07
CA THR A 75 -13.75 6.42 -33.31
C THR A 75 -14.08 6.49 -31.83
N LEU A 76 -13.25 5.89 -30.98
CA LEU A 76 -13.31 6.05 -29.53
C LEU A 76 -12.29 7.11 -29.09
N TYR A 77 -12.76 8.12 -28.38
CA TYR A 77 -11.94 9.14 -27.70
C TYR A 77 -11.95 8.87 -26.20
N VAL A 78 -10.79 8.87 -25.54
CA VAL A 78 -10.68 8.62 -24.09
C VAL A 78 -9.58 9.48 -23.45
N THR A 79 -9.80 9.97 -22.23
CA THR A 79 -8.85 10.89 -21.56
C THR A 79 -7.60 10.22 -21.00
N LEU A 80 -7.56 8.89 -20.93
CA LEU A 80 -6.43 8.10 -20.41
C LEU A 80 -6.23 6.86 -21.27
N GLU A 81 -4.98 6.42 -21.42
CA GLU A 81 -4.65 5.19 -22.12
C GLU A 81 -5.44 3.99 -21.57
N PRO A 82 -6.12 3.21 -22.43
CA PRO A 82 -6.91 2.07 -22.01
C PRO A 82 -6.09 0.99 -21.29
N CYS A 83 -6.68 0.40 -20.24
CA CYS A 83 -6.13 -0.79 -19.59
C CYS A 83 -6.39 -2.06 -20.42
N ALA A 84 -5.83 -3.20 -20.01
CA ALA A 84 -5.96 -4.47 -20.74
C ALA A 84 -7.42 -4.90 -21.00
N MET A 85 -8.31 -4.68 -20.03
CA MET A 85 -9.74 -4.96 -20.17
C MET A 85 -10.38 -4.11 -21.28
N CYS A 86 -10.18 -2.79 -21.21
CA CYS A 86 -10.73 -1.85 -22.17
C CYS A 86 -10.14 -2.06 -23.57
N ALA A 87 -8.83 -2.30 -23.68
CA ALA A 87 -8.16 -2.64 -24.93
C ALA A 87 -8.77 -3.90 -25.59
N GLY A 88 -9.02 -4.95 -24.82
CA GLY A 88 -9.72 -6.14 -25.32
C GLY A 88 -11.15 -5.85 -25.78
N ALA A 89 -11.90 -5.05 -25.01
CA ALA A 89 -13.26 -4.65 -25.37
C ALA A 89 -13.32 -3.84 -26.67
N ILE A 90 -12.39 -2.89 -26.87
CA ILE A 90 -12.25 -2.09 -28.10
C ILE A 90 -12.05 -3.00 -29.32
N LEU A 91 -11.17 -4.00 -29.19
CA LEU A 91 -10.89 -4.98 -30.26
C LEU A 91 -12.09 -5.89 -30.56
N HIS A 92 -12.83 -6.32 -29.53
CA HIS A 92 -14.05 -7.11 -29.70
C HIS A 92 -15.19 -6.30 -30.32
N ALA A 93 -15.27 -5.01 -30.00
CA ALA A 93 -16.24 -4.08 -30.52
C ALA A 93 -15.95 -3.63 -31.97
N ARG A 94 -14.78 -3.97 -32.53
CA ARG A 94 -14.36 -3.60 -33.90
C ARG A 94 -14.27 -2.08 -34.14
N ILE A 95 -13.94 -1.31 -33.10
CA ILE A 95 -13.65 0.13 -33.23
C ILE A 95 -12.56 0.33 -34.28
N ALA A 96 -12.79 1.24 -35.23
CA ALA A 96 -11.84 1.50 -36.31
C ALA A 96 -10.63 2.31 -35.81
N ARG A 97 -10.88 3.30 -34.94
CA ARG A 97 -9.86 4.24 -34.46
C ARG A 97 -9.99 4.53 -32.98
N LEU A 98 -8.86 4.58 -32.28
CA LEU A 98 -8.73 4.94 -30.88
C LEU A 98 -7.87 6.19 -30.76
N VAL A 99 -8.41 7.23 -30.12
CA VAL A 99 -7.69 8.44 -29.74
C VAL A 99 -7.66 8.51 -28.22
N TYR A 100 -6.47 8.55 -27.61
CA TYR A 100 -6.34 8.72 -26.18
C TYR A 100 -5.40 9.85 -25.80
N ALA A 101 -5.71 10.53 -24.69
CA ALA A 101 -4.97 11.72 -24.28
C ALA A 101 -3.69 11.38 -23.51
N ALA A 102 -3.80 11.12 -22.21
CA ALA A 102 -2.64 10.84 -21.35
C ALA A 102 -2.23 9.36 -21.40
N LEU A 103 -0.93 9.09 -21.28
CA LEU A 103 -0.41 7.73 -21.08
C LEU A 103 -0.71 7.23 -19.67
N ASP A 104 -0.87 5.91 -19.51
CA ASP A 104 -0.98 5.26 -18.20
C ASP A 104 0.27 4.41 -17.92
N PRO A 105 1.27 4.96 -17.21
CA PRO A 105 2.51 4.23 -16.90
C PRO A 105 2.32 3.08 -15.90
N LYS A 106 1.12 2.88 -15.34
CA LYS A 106 0.83 1.84 -14.35
C LYS A 106 -0.02 0.70 -14.89
N ALA A 107 -0.90 0.97 -15.84
CA ALA A 107 -1.83 -0.03 -16.36
C ALA A 107 -2.09 0.05 -17.88
N GLY A 108 -1.47 0.98 -18.60
CA GLY A 108 -1.71 1.22 -20.02
C GLY A 108 -1.38 0.00 -20.89
N ALA A 109 -2.34 -0.40 -21.71
CA ALA A 109 -2.26 -1.60 -22.55
C ALA A 109 -2.16 -1.29 -24.06
N CYS A 110 -1.87 -0.05 -24.42
CA CYS A 110 -1.60 0.40 -25.78
C CYS A 110 -0.10 0.64 -26.03
N GLY A 111 0.77 0.23 -25.10
CA GLY A 111 2.22 0.32 -25.23
C GLY A 111 2.95 0.70 -23.95
N SER A 112 2.28 1.31 -22.95
CA SER A 112 2.96 1.76 -21.72
C SER A 112 3.42 0.61 -20.83
N VAL A 113 2.53 -0.36 -20.54
CA VAL A 113 2.83 -1.52 -19.69
C VAL A 113 2.64 -2.82 -20.48
N LEU A 114 1.55 -2.90 -21.25
CA LEU A 114 1.24 -4.03 -22.12
C LEU A 114 1.02 -3.54 -23.55
N ALA A 115 1.26 -4.44 -24.51
CA ALA A 115 0.98 -4.21 -25.92
C ALA A 115 -0.18 -5.12 -26.37
N VAL A 116 -1.37 -4.90 -25.79
CA VAL A 116 -2.59 -5.65 -26.16
C VAL A 116 -3.16 -5.12 -27.48
N MET A 117 -3.21 -3.80 -27.60
CA MET A 117 -3.71 -3.15 -28.82
C MET A 117 -2.84 -3.52 -30.02
N ASN A 118 -3.49 -3.94 -31.11
CA ASN A 118 -2.82 -4.37 -32.36
C ASN A 118 -1.80 -5.52 -32.22
N HIS A 119 -1.91 -6.36 -31.18
CA HIS A 119 -1.07 -7.54 -31.06
C HIS A 119 -1.10 -8.40 -32.36
N PRO A 120 0.04 -8.85 -32.90
CA PRO A 120 0.13 -9.46 -34.23
C PRO A 120 -0.85 -10.63 -34.46
N GLN A 121 -1.13 -11.43 -33.43
CA GLN A 121 -2.02 -12.59 -33.51
C GLN A 121 -3.52 -12.27 -33.42
N LEU A 122 -3.91 -11.02 -33.11
CA LEU A 122 -5.31 -10.62 -33.04
C LEU A 122 -5.82 -10.24 -34.43
N ASN A 123 -7.10 -10.52 -34.70
CA ASN A 123 -7.72 -10.42 -36.02
C ASN A 123 -8.17 -9.00 -36.42
N HIS A 124 -8.26 -8.06 -35.48
CA HIS A 124 -8.66 -6.68 -35.74
C HIS A 124 -7.49 -5.73 -35.53
N ARG A 125 -7.46 -4.67 -36.35
CA ARG A 125 -6.46 -3.60 -36.26
C ARG A 125 -7.19 -2.28 -36.07
N VAL A 126 -6.69 -1.50 -35.12
CA VAL A 126 -7.23 -0.21 -34.72
C VAL A 126 -6.19 0.84 -35.06
N GLU A 127 -6.59 1.93 -35.72
CA GLU A 127 -5.74 3.11 -35.85
C GLU A 127 -5.61 3.77 -34.46
N VAL A 128 -4.39 3.94 -33.94
CA VAL A 128 -4.17 4.47 -32.59
C VAL A 128 -3.47 5.82 -32.66
N GLN A 129 -4.10 6.85 -32.08
CA GLN A 129 -3.54 8.21 -31.95
C GLN A 129 -3.42 8.60 -30.46
N PRO A 130 -2.21 8.55 -29.89
CA PRO A 130 -1.94 9.03 -28.54
C PRO A 130 -1.72 10.56 -28.49
N GLY A 131 -1.82 11.13 -27.30
CA GLY A 131 -1.10 12.36 -26.92
C GLY A 131 -1.86 13.68 -27.08
N LEU A 132 -3.05 13.69 -27.70
CA LEU A 132 -3.85 14.91 -27.80
C LEU A 132 -4.35 15.33 -26.42
N LEU A 133 -4.19 16.61 -26.04
CA LEU A 133 -4.58 17.12 -24.71
C LEU A 133 -4.00 16.32 -23.52
N ALA A 134 -2.84 15.67 -23.70
CA ALA A 134 -2.24 14.79 -22.70
C ALA A 134 -1.91 15.51 -21.38
N GLU A 135 -1.39 16.74 -21.46
CA GLU A 135 -1.05 17.53 -20.27
C GLU A 135 -2.28 17.88 -19.43
N GLU A 136 -3.37 18.29 -20.09
CA GLU A 136 -4.62 18.65 -19.45
C GLU A 136 -5.24 17.43 -18.73
N CYS A 137 -5.35 16.30 -19.43
CA CYS A 137 -5.89 15.06 -18.86
C CYS A 137 -4.98 14.49 -17.75
N GLY A 138 -3.66 14.56 -17.93
CA GLY A 138 -2.68 14.15 -16.93
C GLY A 138 -2.75 14.99 -15.66
N THR A 139 -3.00 16.30 -15.80
CA THR A 139 -3.18 17.23 -14.70
C THR A 139 -4.45 16.93 -13.91
N LEU A 140 -5.56 16.67 -14.60
CA LEU A 140 -6.84 16.27 -13.99
C LEU A 140 -6.66 15.04 -13.09
N LEU A 141 -6.07 13.97 -13.64
CA LEU A 141 -5.82 12.72 -12.92
C LEU A 141 -4.88 12.92 -11.71
N THR A 142 -3.79 13.65 -11.91
CA THR A 142 -2.82 13.93 -10.85
C THR A 142 -3.42 14.80 -9.74
N GLY A 143 -4.25 15.77 -10.11
CA GLY A 143 -5.02 16.64 -9.22
C GLY A 143 -5.94 15.82 -8.32
N PHE A 144 -6.76 14.95 -8.89
CA PHE A 144 -7.68 14.08 -8.16
C PHE A 144 -6.98 13.23 -7.09
N PHE A 145 -5.92 12.50 -7.45
CA PHE A 145 -5.22 11.66 -6.48
C PHE A 145 -4.47 12.48 -5.42
N ARG A 146 -4.01 13.69 -5.76
CA ARG A 146 -3.40 14.61 -4.78
C ARG A 146 -4.43 15.05 -3.74
N GLN A 147 -5.65 15.40 -4.18
CA GLN A 147 -6.74 15.76 -3.29
C GLN A 147 -7.16 14.58 -2.39
N ARG A 148 -7.33 13.36 -2.94
CA ARG A 148 -7.64 12.16 -2.14
C ARG A 148 -6.58 11.84 -1.09
N ARG A 149 -5.28 11.99 -1.42
CA ARG A 149 -4.20 11.78 -0.44
C ARG A 149 -4.27 12.78 0.71
N LYS A 150 -4.54 14.06 0.41
CA LYS A 150 -4.74 15.10 1.44
C LYS A 150 -5.94 14.80 2.33
N ALA A 151 -7.09 14.45 1.74
CA ALA A 151 -8.29 14.09 2.48
C ALA A 151 -8.06 12.88 3.39
N LYS A 152 -7.40 11.82 2.90
CA LYS A 152 -7.05 10.64 3.71
C LYS A 152 -6.09 10.97 4.86
N ALA A 153 -5.11 11.85 4.63
CA ALA A 153 -4.20 12.29 5.67
C ALA A 153 -4.94 13.09 6.77
N ALA A 154 -5.84 13.99 6.38
CA ALA A 154 -6.67 14.75 7.32
C ALA A 154 -7.59 13.83 8.13
N ALA A 155 -8.29 12.89 7.47
CA ALA A 155 -9.15 11.91 8.15
C ALA A 155 -8.37 11.06 9.17
N ARG A 156 -7.15 10.64 8.82
CA ARG A 156 -6.28 9.88 9.74
C ARG A 156 -5.85 10.70 10.96
N ILE A 157 -5.58 12.00 10.79
CA ILE A 157 -5.25 12.90 11.92
C ILE A 157 -6.45 13.01 12.86
N LEU A 158 -7.66 13.16 12.32
CA LEU A 158 -8.89 13.24 13.13
C LEU A 158 -9.12 11.94 13.91
N GLN A 159 -9.06 10.78 13.24
CA GLN A 159 -9.18 9.47 13.87
C GLN A 159 -8.14 9.25 14.98
N ASN A 160 -6.89 9.66 14.76
CA ASN A 160 -5.85 9.54 15.78
C ASN A 160 -6.10 10.46 16.99
N LYS A 161 -6.67 11.66 16.78
CA LYS A 161 -7.05 12.56 17.87
C LYS A 161 -8.21 11.98 18.70
N GLU A 162 -9.24 11.45 18.04
CA GLU A 162 -10.37 10.78 18.71
C GLU A 162 -9.92 9.53 19.48
N ALA A 163 -9.06 8.70 18.89
CA ALA A 163 -8.46 7.56 19.56
C ALA A 163 -7.61 7.98 20.78
N ALA A 164 -6.82 9.04 20.66
CA ALA A 164 -6.02 9.57 21.78
C ALA A 164 -6.89 10.12 22.92
N MET A 165 -8.04 10.73 22.61
CA MET A 165 -9.01 11.21 23.61
C MET A 165 -9.78 10.07 24.30
N THR A 166 -10.01 8.94 23.62
CA THR A 166 -10.81 7.81 24.14
C THR A 166 -9.99 6.76 24.89
N THR A 167 -8.66 6.69 24.70
CA THR A 167 -7.83 5.75 25.47
C THR A 167 -7.56 6.25 26.88
N LYS A 168 -8.14 5.60 27.90
CA LYS A 168 -7.63 5.70 29.29
C LYS A 168 -6.16 5.31 29.29
N LYS A 169 -5.27 6.24 29.68
CA LYS A 169 -3.84 5.97 29.89
C LYS A 169 -3.68 4.72 30.76
N LYS A 170 -3.19 3.63 30.17
CA LYS A 170 -2.84 2.41 30.90
C LYS A 170 -1.49 2.62 31.60
N TRP A 171 -1.48 3.41 32.67
CA TRP A 171 -0.44 3.25 33.67
C TRP A 171 -0.81 1.99 34.47
N SER A 172 0.06 0.99 34.46
CA SER A 172 -0.10 -0.11 35.40
C SER A 172 0.19 0.43 36.79
N ALA A 173 -0.76 0.25 37.72
CA ALA A 173 -0.54 0.62 39.12
C ALA A 173 0.56 -0.24 39.78
N LYS A 174 0.90 -1.38 39.17
CA LYS A 174 1.97 -2.29 39.58
C LYS A 174 3.08 -2.32 38.51
N VAL A 175 4.33 -2.22 38.96
CA VAL A 175 5.51 -2.42 38.11
C VAL A 175 5.81 -3.91 38.13
N ASP A 176 5.35 -4.64 37.11
CA ASP A 176 5.51 -6.11 37.04
C ASP A 176 6.90 -6.53 36.50
N THR A 177 7.73 -5.56 36.14
CA THR A 177 9.02 -5.83 35.51
C THR A 177 10.14 -5.03 36.11
N ASP A 178 10.93 -5.73 36.91
CA ASP A 178 12.24 -5.28 37.34
C ASP A 178 13.29 -5.67 36.29
N SER A 179 14.05 -4.70 35.78
CA SER A 179 14.74 -4.84 34.50
C SER A 179 16.25 -4.61 34.56
N THR A 180 16.72 -3.58 35.29
CA THR A 180 18.15 -3.24 35.40
C THR A 180 18.44 -2.44 36.68
N HIS A 181 19.46 -2.84 37.45
CA HIS A 181 19.95 -2.18 38.67
C HIS A 181 21.46 -1.89 38.56
N PRO A 182 21.84 -0.71 38.08
CA PRO A 182 23.24 -0.30 38.10
C PRO A 182 23.67 0.03 39.53
N ASP A 183 24.88 -0.39 39.90
CA ASP A 183 25.49 0.03 41.17
C ASP A 183 25.66 1.55 41.21
N GLU A 184 25.67 2.13 42.41
CA GLU A 184 25.88 3.56 42.58
C GLU A 184 27.22 4.01 41.96
N GLY A 185 27.19 5.16 41.27
CA GLY A 185 28.35 5.70 40.57
C GLY A 185 28.80 4.90 39.34
N LEU A 186 28.08 3.85 38.90
CA LEU A 186 28.45 3.08 37.71
C LEU A 186 28.66 3.98 36.50
N PHE A 187 27.78 4.94 36.27
CA PHE A 187 27.83 5.85 35.13
C PHE A 187 28.94 6.91 35.20
N ASN A 188 29.72 6.95 36.29
CA ASN A 188 30.91 7.79 36.42
C ASN A 188 32.20 7.03 36.08
N LYS A 189 32.12 5.70 35.89
CA LYS A 189 33.27 4.85 35.55
C LYS A 189 33.62 4.93 34.06
N SER A 190 34.68 4.23 33.65
CA SER A 190 35.08 4.17 32.23
C SER A 190 34.01 3.52 31.35
N ALA A 191 34.00 3.84 30.07
CA ALA A 191 33.10 3.27 29.07
C ALA A 191 33.13 1.73 29.05
N SER A 192 34.32 1.15 29.24
CA SER A 192 34.51 -0.31 29.30
C SER A 192 33.82 -0.92 30.51
N THR A 193 33.98 -0.29 31.68
CA THR A 193 33.36 -0.75 32.93
C THR A 193 31.84 -0.67 32.87
N ILE A 194 31.30 0.42 32.33
CA ILE A 194 29.85 0.61 32.15
C ILE A 194 29.27 -0.46 31.23
N ALA A 195 29.89 -0.67 30.06
CA ALA A 195 29.41 -1.65 29.09
C ALA A 195 29.44 -3.08 29.65
N LYS A 196 30.52 -3.48 30.33
CA LYS A 196 30.64 -4.81 30.95
C LYS A 196 29.62 -5.02 32.06
N ALA A 197 29.44 -4.03 32.94
CA ALA A 197 28.48 -4.11 34.03
C ALA A 197 27.05 -4.22 33.50
N LEU A 198 26.63 -3.34 32.60
CA LEU A 198 25.29 -3.34 32.02
C LEU A 198 24.99 -4.58 31.16
N ALA A 199 26.03 -5.24 30.63
CA ALA A 199 25.89 -6.50 29.91
C ALA A 199 25.72 -7.73 30.81
N SER A 200 26.08 -7.62 32.09
CA SER A 200 25.95 -8.70 33.06
C SER A 200 24.49 -8.94 33.45
N LYS A 201 24.11 -10.21 33.64
CA LYS A 201 22.79 -10.58 34.17
C LYS A 201 22.57 -10.12 35.62
N LYS A 202 23.66 -9.88 36.38
CA LYS A 202 23.58 -9.34 37.74
C LYS A 202 22.96 -7.94 37.75
N VAL A 203 23.37 -7.10 36.80
CA VAL A 203 22.92 -5.70 36.68
C VAL A 203 21.71 -5.60 35.77
N SER A 204 21.66 -6.36 34.67
CA SER A 204 20.55 -6.40 33.72
C SER A 204 19.97 -7.82 33.62
N PRO A 205 19.06 -8.22 34.52
CA PRO A 205 18.43 -9.55 34.48
C PRO A 205 17.79 -9.91 33.14
N LYS A 206 17.22 -8.92 32.44
CA LYS A 206 16.62 -9.08 31.10
C LYS A 206 17.64 -9.03 29.94
N GLY A 207 18.93 -9.04 30.26
CA GLY A 207 20.04 -9.01 29.32
C GLY A 207 20.48 -7.61 28.90
N PRO A 208 21.54 -7.52 28.08
CA PRO A 208 22.21 -6.26 27.74
C PRO A 208 21.32 -5.24 27.02
N ALA A 209 20.25 -5.68 26.36
CA ALA A 209 19.26 -4.77 25.75
C ALA A 209 18.41 -4.01 26.79
N SER A 210 18.35 -4.47 28.04
CA SER A 210 17.83 -3.69 29.16
C SER A 210 18.86 -2.66 29.62
N GLY A 211 20.13 -3.08 29.73
CA GLY A 211 21.26 -2.21 30.06
C GLY A 211 21.40 -1.01 29.10
N ILE A 212 21.22 -1.21 27.79
CA ILE A 212 21.31 -0.11 26.82
C ILE A 212 20.17 0.90 26.98
N ARG A 213 18.98 0.44 27.38
CA ARG A 213 17.84 1.32 27.70
C ARG A 213 18.12 2.12 28.96
N MET A 214 18.73 1.51 29.98
CA MET A 214 19.14 2.21 31.19
C MET A 214 20.21 3.27 30.91
N LEU A 215 21.20 2.96 30.06
CA LEU A 215 22.24 3.91 29.65
C LEU A 215 21.64 5.11 28.89
N ASN A 216 20.74 4.86 27.93
CA ASN A 216 20.05 5.92 27.21
C ASN A 216 19.16 6.77 28.15
N PHE A 217 18.50 6.16 29.12
CA PHE A 217 17.73 6.89 30.13
C PHE A 217 18.63 7.79 30.97
N TYR A 218 19.80 7.30 31.37
CA TYR A 218 20.76 8.11 32.12
C TYR A 218 21.23 9.31 31.29
N ILE A 219 21.68 9.10 30.05
CA ILE A 219 22.15 10.17 29.17
C ILE A 219 21.09 11.26 28.95
N ASN A 220 19.84 10.84 28.68
CA ASN A 220 18.79 11.78 28.26
C ASN A 220 17.96 12.39 29.39
N ARG A 221 18.01 11.81 30.60
CA ARG A 221 17.00 12.11 31.63
C ARG A 221 17.54 12.17 33.06
N ALA A 222 18.34 11.19 33.50
CA ALA A 222 18.82 11.14 34.88
C ALA A 222 20.16 11.86 35.11
N GLY A 223 21.03 11.91 34.09
CA GLY A 223 22.31 12.58 34.12
C GLY A 223 22.14 14.10 33.99
N LYS A 224 21.86 14.77 35.10
CA LYS A 224 21.79 16.24 35.15
C LYS A 224 23.19 16.83 34.90
N ASN A 225 23.28 17.83 34.02
CA ASN A 225 24.48 18.64 33.78
C ASN A 225 25.77 17.84 33.50
N LEU A 226 25.68 16.78 32.69
CA LEU A 226 26.86 16.03 32.25
C LEU A 226 27.81 16.94 31.46
N SER A 227 29.12 16.92 31.78
CA SER A 227 30.13 17.58 30.96
C SER A 227 30.20 16.94 29.57
N GLN A 228 30.69 17.69 28.57
CA GLN A 228 30.86 17.15 27.21
C GLN A 228 31.74 15.91 27.18
N GLU A 229 32.82 15.89 27.97
CA GLU A 229 33.71 14.73 28.12
C GLU A 229 32.98 13.51 28.69
N ARG A 230 32.15 13.71 29.71
CA ARG A 230 31.36 12.64 30.33
C ARG A 230 30.30 12.10 29.37
N HIS A 231 29.66 12.98 28.61
CA HIS A 231 28.70 12.59 27.58
C HIS A 231 29.37 11.75 26.48
N ALA A 232 30.56 12.14 26.02
CA ALA A 232 31.34 11.38 25.05
C ALA A 232 31.75 10.00 25.60
N GLU A 233 32.13 9.91 26.88
CA GLU A 233 32.47 8.63 27.53
C GLU A 233 31.25 7.69 27.64
N LEU A 234 30.05 8.23 27.87
CA LEU A 234 28.80 7.46 27.90
C LEU A 234 28.37 6.97 26.52
N GLU A 235 28.55 7.77 25.46
CA GLU A 235 28.32 7.32 24.08
C GLU A 235 29.33 6.23 23.66
N LYS A 236 30.61 6.34 24.05
CA LYS A 236 31.58 5.23 23.89
C LYS A 236 31.14 3.95 24.62
N ALA A 237 30.52 4.08 25.79
CA ALA A 237 29.99 2.94 26.53
C ALA A 237 28.84 2.24 25.78
N LYS A 238 27.99 3.03 25.12
CA LYS A 238 26.85 2.57 24.32
C LYS A 238 27.30 1.81 23.08
N GLU A 239 28.34 2.28 22.39
CA GLU A 239 28.96 1.56 21.28
C GLU A 239 29.49 0.19 21.72
N LYS A 240 30.27 0.16 22.81
CA LYS A 240 30.81 -1.09 23.38
C LYS A 240 29.72 -2.06 23.78
N LEU A 241 28.65 -1.57 24.43
CA LEU A 241 27.52 -2.40 24.82
C LEU A 241 26.75 -2.93 23.58
N SER A 242 26.62 -2.12 22.54
CA SER A 242 25.98 -2.53 21.28
C SER A 242 26.78 -3.64 20.58
N ALA A 243 28.11 -3.55 20.58
CA ALA A 243 28.97 -4.61 20.06
C ALA A 243 28.80 -5.94 20.83
N ILE A 244 28.68 -5.87 22.17
CA ILE A 244 28.40 -7.05 23.00
C ILE A 244 27.04 -7.67 22.64
N ILE A 245 26.00 -6.85 22.47
CA ILE A 245 24.66 -7.31 22.04
C ILE A 245 24.73 -8.00 20.69
N ALA A 246 25.44 -7.41 19.72
CA ALA A 246 25.59 -7.98 18.39
C ALA A 246 26.29 -9.35 18.43
N LYS A 247 27.37 -9.47 19.21
CA LYS A 247 28.10 -10.74 19.40
C LYS A 247 27.21 -11.81 20.03
N GLN A 248 26.49 -11.48 21.11
CA GLN A 248 25.57 -12.43 21.77
C GLN A 248 24.43 -12.89 20.83
N LYS A 249 23.88 -11.98 20.02
CA LYS A 249 22.87 -12.33 19.01
C LYS A 249 23.42 -13.28 17.95
N ALA A 250 24.65 -13.05 17.49
CA ALA A 250 25.32 -13.92 16.52
C ALA A 250 25.58 -15.32 17.10
N GLU A 251 26.05 -15.43 18.34
CA GLU A 251 26.25 -16.71 19.04
C GLU A 251 24.94 -17.48 19.24
N ILE A 252 23.86 -16.80 19.66
CA ILE A 252 22.53 -17.41 19.79
C ILE A 252 22.02 -17.92 18.42
N LYS A 253 22.26 -17.16 17.35
CA LYS A 253 21.88 -17.55 15.98
C LYS A 253 22.64 -18.80 15.54
N LYS A 254 23.95 -18.89 15.84
CA LYS A 254 24.80 -20.04 15.54
C LYS A 254 24.36 -21.29 16.32
N GLN A 255 24.11 -21.15 17.63
CA GLN A 255 23.63 -22.25 18.50
C GLN A 255 22.24 -22.77 18.09
N LYS A 256 21.39 -21.92 17.51
CA LYS A 256 20.09 -22.35 16.94
C LYS A 256 20.24 -23.08 15.60
N ALA A 257 21.25 -22.75 14.81
CA ALA A 257 21.54 -23.42 13.54
C ALA A 257 22.20 -24.80 13.72
N GLU A 258 22.96 -25.00 14.79
CA GLU A 258 23.69 -26.25 15.08
C GLU A 258 22.86 -27.30 15.85
N LYS A 259 21.64 -26.99 16.32
CA LYS A 259 20.75 -27.99 16.94
C LYS A 259 19.96 -28.75 15.86
N PRO A 260 20.13 -30.08 15.70
CA PRO A 260 19.30 -30.87 14.78
C PRO A 260 17.84 -30.83 15.22
N HIS A 261 16.93 -30.72 14.25
CA HIS A 261 15.49 -30.86 14.46
C HIS A 261 15.16 -32.27 14.97
N THR A 262 15.12 -32.50 16.29
CA THR A 262 14.45 -33.67 16.87
C THR A 262 12.96 -33.40 16.97
N SER A 263 12.29 -33.27 15.82
CA SER A 263 10.84 -33.18 15.75
C SER A 263 10.22 -34.57 15.52
N ALA A 264 10.11 -35.37 16.58
CA ALA A 264 9.30 -36.59 16.55
C ALA A 264 8.73 -36.98 17.93
N LYS A 265 8.28 -36.02 18.75
CA LYS A 265 7.52 -36.34 19.99
C LYS A 265 6.29 -35.47 20.28
N SER A 266 5.90 -34.52 19.39
CA SER A 266 4.72 -33.67 19.64
C SER A 266 3.44 -34.11 18.91
N ALA A 267 3.49 -35.11 18.02
CA ALA A 267 2.32 -35.55 17.24
C ALA A 267 1.36 -36.47 18.01
N THR A 268 1.78 -37.14 19.08
CA THR A 268 0.95 -38.13 19.78
C THR A 268 0.05 -37.56 20.88
N LYS A 269 0.22 -36.31 21.32
CA LYS A 269 -0.63 -35.72 22.39
C LYS A 269 -1.88 -35.00 21.90
N LYS A 270 -1.97 -34.66 20.60
CA LYS A 270 -3.11 -33.91 20.05
C LYS A 270 -4.24 -34.81 19.51
N ALA A 271 -3.96 -36.08 19.24
CA ALA A 271 -4.97 -37.06 18.80
C ALA A 271 -5.83 -37.61 19.96
N ALA A 272 -5.27 -37.74 21.17
CA ALA A 272 -6.00 -38.29 22.33
C ALA A 272 -7.05 -37.35 22.94
N LYS A 273 -7.01 -36.04 22.64
CA LYS A 273 -7.95 -35.06 23.22
C LYS A 273 -9.20 -34.80 22.38
N LYS A 274 -9.23 -35.24 21.11
CA LYS A 274 -10.38 -35.08 20.21
C LYS A 274 -11.38 -36.25 20.24
N SER A 275 -11.00 -37.40 20.78
CA SER A 275 -11.86 -38.59 20.91
C SER A 275 -12.70 -38.62 22.20
N ALA A 276 -12.44 -37.75 23.17
CA ALA A 276 -13.20 -37.69 24.43
C ALA A 276 -14.44 -36.78 24.41
N VAL A 277 -14.57 -35.87 23.42
CA VAL A 277 -15.67 -34.89 23.37
C VAL A 277 -16.87 -35.38 22.55
N ARG A 278 -16.76 -36.48 21.81
CA ARG A 278 -17.81 -36.96 20.90
C ARG A 278 -18.75 -38.03 21.49
N LYS A 279 -18.61 -38.40 22.76
CA LYS A 279 -19.40 -39.48 23.40
C LYS A 279 -20.43 -39.03 24.45
N SER A 280 -20.67 -37.74 24.65
CA SER A 280 -21.62 -37.25 25.68
C SER A 280 -22.86 -36.51 25.14
N GLY A 281 -23.23 -36.69 23.86
CA GLY A 281 -24.19 -35.81 23.19
C GLY A 281 -25.50 -36.43 22.69
N THR A 282 -25.92 -37.62 23.13
CA THR A 282 -27.22 -38.21 22.73
C THR A 282 -27.86 -39.01 23.85
N LYS A 283 -28.65 -38.32 24.69
CA LYS A 283 -29.78 -38.88 25.45
C LYS A 283 -30.66 -37.74 25.96
N SER A 284 -31.79 -37.48 25.31
CA SER A 284 -33.12 -37.37 25.93
C SER A 284 -34.14 -36.68 25.02
N LYS A 285 -35.24 -37.43 24.86
CA LYS A 285 -36.63 -37.06 24.49
C LYS A 285 -36.87 -36.50 23.10
#